data_AF-A0A6B1GFB9-F1
#
_entry.id   AF-A0A6B1GFB9-F1
#
_cell.length_a   1.000
_cell.length_b   1.000
_cell.length_c   1.000
_cell.angle_alpha   90.00
_cell.angle_beta   90.00
_cell.angle_gamma   90.00
#
_symmetry.space_group_name_H-M   'P 1'
#
loop_
_entity.id
_entity.type
_entity.pdbx_description
1 polymer ?
#
loop_
_entity_poly.entity_id
_entity_poly.type
_entity_poly.pdbx_seq_one_letter_code
_entity_poly.pdbx_strand_id
1 'polypeptide(L)'
;MSLPLWLRRPREVYYGWWLLAGSIAAMALGSGVSFWAFGLYIGPLEDEFGWSRGEVSGALSVGVFSGGLAGPLVGRWIDTRGPREAILIGAVTTALSYGLLATTSELWQWYLYSAVNGVFRQMMFFIPFQALISR
;
A
#
# COMPACT_ATOMS: atom_id res chain seq x y z
N MET A 1 -32.00 44.96 11.20
CA MET A 1 -31.23 45.14 9.95
C MET A 1 -30.39 43.89 9.74
N SER A 2 -30.95 42.88 9.09
CA SER A 2 -30.30 41.58 8.86
C SER A 2 -29.49 41.63 7.57
N LEU A 3 -28.18 41.41 7.69
CA LEU A 3 -27.27 41.41 6.54
C LEU A 3 -27.60 40.26 5.58
N PRO A 4 -27.43 40.48 4.26
CA PRO A 4 -27.87 39.53 3.28
C PRO A 4 -26.89 38.37 3.01
N LEU A 5 -27.44 37.24 2.59
CA LEU A 5 -26.80 35.91 2.50
C LEU A 5 -25.74 35.74 1.40
N TRP A 6 -25.42 36.80 0.64
CA TRP A 6 -24.49 36.73 -0.51
C TRP A 6 -23.00 36.83 -0.13
N LEU A 7 -22.67 37.01 1.16
CA LEU A 7 -21.28 36.95 1.69
C LEU A 7 -20.77 35.52 1.95
N ARG A 8 -21.34 34.49 1.30
CA ARG A 8 -20.81 33.13 1.42
C ARG A 8 -19.44 33.07 0.72
N ARG A 9 -18.41 32.90 1.55
CA ARG A 9 -16.99 32.78 1.20
C ARG A 9 -16.78 31.93 -0.07
N PRO A 10 -15.77 32.22 -0.92
CA PRO A 10 -15.38 31.30 -1.98
C PRO A 10 -15.26 29.91 -1.38
N ARG A 11 -15.83 28.90 -2.03
CA ARG A 11 -15.72 27.50 -1.60
C ARG A 11 -14.23 27.15 -1.57
N GLU A 12 -13.61 27.27 -0.41
CA GLU A 12 -12.30 26.72 -0.13
C GLU A 12 -12.39 25.24 -0.55
N VAL A 13 -11.47 24.82 -1.43
CA VAL A 13 -11.46 23.46 -1.97
C VAL A 13 -11.59 22.49 -0.79
N TYR A 14 -12.67 21.70 -0.79
CA TYR A 14 -12.97 20.80 0.33
C TYR A 14 -11.78 19.88 0.56
N TYR A 15 -11.21 19.92 1.77
CA TYR A 15 -10.02 19.14 2.16
C TYR A 15 -10.15 17.64 1.84
N GLY A 16 -11.38 17.11 1.81
CA GLY A 16 -11.67 15.74 1.39
C GLY A 16 -11.22 15.41 -0.04
N TRP A 17 -11.15 16.38 -0.96
CA TRP A 17 -10.64 16.13 -2.33
C TRP A 17 -9.14 15.84 -2.34
N TRP A 18 -8.36 16.55 -1.54
CA TRP A 18 -6.92 16.27 -1.39
C TRP A 18 -6.69 14.94 -0.70
N LEU A 19 -7.49 14.63 0.31
CA LEU A 19 -7.46 13.35 1.00
C LEU A 19 -7.80 12.19 0.03
N LEU A 20 -8.83 12.35 -0.79
CA LEU A 20 -9.21 11.38 -1.83
C LEU A 20 -8.10 11.21 -2.86
N ALA A 21 -7.54 12.29 -3.39
CA ALA A 21 -6.47 12.25 -4.38
C ALA A 21 -5.21 11.55 -3.83
N GLY A 22 -4.79 11.89 -2.61
CA GLY A 22 -3.65 11.23 -1.96
C GLY A 22 -3.92 9.76 -1.68
N SER A 23 -5.14 9.42 -1.31
CA SER A 23 -5.60 8.05 -1.11
C SER A 23 -5.52 7.27 -2.44
N ILE A 24 -6.08 7.79 -3.54
CA ILE A 24 -6.01 7.16 -4.86
C ILE A 24 -4.56 6.93 -5.29
N ALA A 25 -3.70 7.94 -5.14
CA ALA A 25 -2.29 7.83 -5.49
C ALA A 25 -1.59 6.75 -4.66
N ALA A 26 -1.81 6.73 -3.34
CA ALA A 26 -1.24 5.73 -2.45
C ALA A 26 -1.72 4.31 -2.82
N MET A 27 -2.99 4.14 -3.16
CA MET A 27 -3.55 2.84 -3.55
C MET A 27 -3.02 2.39 -4.90
N ALA A 28 -2.96 3.29 -5.89
CA ALA A 28 -2.46 3.01 -7.22
C ALA A 28 -0.98 2.61 -7.19
N LEU A 29 -0.15 3.37 -6.46
CA LEU A 29 1.28 3.09 -6.34
C LEU A 29 1.52 1.83 -5.49
N GLY A 30 0.89 1.73 -4.32
CA GLY A 30 1.10 0.60 -3.42
C GLY A 30 0.62 -0.74 -4.00
N SER A 31 -0.60 -0.79 -4.56
CA SER A 31 -1.15 -2.04 -5.11
C SER A 31 -0.74 -2.31 -6.54
N GLY A 32 -0.64 -1.26 -7.37
CA GLY A 32 -0.32 -1.36 -8.79
C GLY A 32 1.11 -1.86 -9.00
N VAL A 33 2.08 -1.23 -8.33
CA VAL A 33 3.49 -1.61 -8.45
C VAL A 33 3.74 -2.97 -7.78
N SER A 34 3.11 -3.22 -6.63
CA SER A 34 3.47 -4.38 -5.81
C SER A 34 2.79 -5.69 -6.12
N PHE A 35 1.62 -5.64 -6.74
CA PHE A 35 0.86 -6.85 -7.02
C PHE A 35 0.58 -6.98 -8.52
N TRP A 36 0.04 -5.92 -9.12
CA TRP A 36 -0.40 -5.97 -10.51
C TRP A 36 0.76 -5.91 -11.50
N ALA A 37 1.81 -5.14 -11.20
CA ALA A 37 3.00 -5.04 -12.03
C ALA A 37 4.02 -6.15 -11.75
N PHE A 38 3.78 -7.03 -10.76
CA PHE A 38 4.75 -8.06 -10.36
C PHE A 38 5.21 -8.94 -11.53
N GLY A 39 4.29 -9.30 -12.42
CA GLY A 39 4.59 -10.10 -13.61
C GLY A 39 5.59 -9.45 -14.58
N LEU A 40 5.71 -8.12 -14.55
CA LEU A 40 6.68 -7.37 -15.37
C LEU A 40 8.12 -7.52 -14.86
N TYR A 41 8.31 -7.84 -13.57
CA TYR A 41 9.63 -8.01 -12.97
C TYR A 41 10.19 -9.42 -13.16
N ILE A 42 9.35 -10.39 -13.48
CA ILE A 42 9.76 -11.80 -13.57
C ILE A 42 10.87 -11.99 -14.61
N GLY A 43 10.67 -11.52 -15.84
CA GLY A 43 11.68 -11.65 -16.91
C GLY A 43 13.02 -10.99 -16.55
N PRO A 44 13.04 -9.70 -16.17
CA PRO A 44 14.28 -9.04 -15.75
C PRO A 44 15.01 -9.74 -14.58
N LEU A 45 14.28 -10.26 -13.60
CA LEU A 45 14.86 -10.99 -12.46
C LEU A 45 15.41 -12.37 -12.87
N GLU A 46 14.73 -13.05 -13.80
CA GLU A 46 15.21 -14.30 -14.42
C GLU A 46 16.54 -14.04 -15.15
N ASP A 47 16.62 -12.96 -15.94
CA ASP A 47 17.81 -12.61 -16.72
C ASP A 47 18.99 -12.14 -15.86
N GLU A 48 18.72 -11.39 -14.78
CA GLU A 48 19.75 -10.83 -13.90
C GLU A 48 20.32 -11.85 -12.90
N PHE A 49 19.45 -12.65 -12.27
CA PHE A 49 19.84 -13.57 -11.20
C PHE A 49 19.87 -15.04 -11.60
N GLY A 50 19.35 -15.39 -12.78
CA GLY A 50 19.24 -16.78 -13.24
C GLY A 50 18.23 -17.62 -12.46
N TRP A 51 17.36 -16.99 -11.64
CA TRP A 51 16.31 -17.69 -10.89
C TRP A 51 15.23 -18.21 -11.84
N SER A 52 14.59 -19.31 -11.46
CA SER A 52 13.43 -19.82 -12.18
C SER A 52 12.19 -18.96 -11.94
N ARG A 53 11.25 -18.99 -12.90
CA ARG A 53 9.92 -18.37 -12.74
C ARG A 53 9.23 -18.73 -11.43
N GLY A 54 9.34 -19.99 -11.02
CA GLY A 54 8.77 -20.52 -9.78
C GLY A 54 9.39 -19.88 -8.54
N GLU A 55 10.71 -19.71 -8.53
CA GLU A 55 11.42 -19.06 -7.43
C GLU A 55 11.03 -17.58 -7.30
N VAL A 56 11.01 -16.84 -8.42
CA VAL A 56 10.63 -15.43 -8.44
C VAL A 56 9.17 -15.27 -7.97
N SER A 57 8.24 -15.98 -8.59
CA SER A 57 6.81 -15.91 -8.26
C SER A 57 6.46 -16.42 -6.87
N GLY A 58 7.28 -17.31 -6.30
CA GLY A 58 7.12 -17.79 -4.92
C GLY A 58 7.12 -16.64 -3.90
N ALA A 59 7.85 -15.56 -4.16
CA ALA A 59 7.93 -14.45 -3.22
C ALA A 59 6.64 -13.63 -3.15
N LEU A 60 5.91 -13.54 -4.27
CA LEU A 60 4.56 -12.99 -4.28
C LEU A 60 3.63 -13.82 -3.37
N SER A 61 3.71 -15.15 -3.46
CA SER A 61 2.93 -16.06 -2.62
C SER A 61 3.26 -15.90 -1.14
N VAL A 62 4.56 -15.79 -0.79
CA VAL A 62 5.01 -15.51 0.57
C VAL A 62 4.49 -14.15 1.07
N GLY A 63 4.52 -13.13 0.22
CA GLY A 63 3.97 -11.80 0.53
C GLY A 63 2.45 -11.83 0.76
N VAL A 64 1.70 -12.55 -0.07
CA VAL A 64 0.25 -12.72 0.12
C VAL A 64 -0.05 -13.49 1.40
N PHE A 65 0.67 -14.57 1.67
CA PHE A 65 0.48 -15.41 2.85
C PHE A 65 0.77 -14.64 4.14
N SER A 66 1.93 -13.97 4.21
CA SER A 66 2.30 -13.12 5.35
C SER A 66 1.32 -11.96 5.57
N GLY A 67 0.87 -11.32 4.48
CA GLY A 67 -0.20 -10.33 4.54
C GLY A 67 -1.53 -10.90 5.05
N GLY A 68 -1.90 -12.11 4.65
CA GLY A 68 -3.08 -12.80 5.16
C GLY A 68 -3.03 -13.01 6.67
N LEU A 69 -1.87 -13.45 7.19
CA LEU A 69 -1.64 -13.63 8.63
C LEU A 69 -1.71 -12.31 9.41
N ALA A 70 -1.25 -11.22 8.82
CA ALA A 70 -1.29 -9.89 9.44
C ALA A 70 -2.70 -9.25 9.42
N GLY A 71 -3.60 -9.71 8.55
CA GLY A 71 -4.93 -9.12 8.32
C GLY A 71 -5.74 -8.84 9.59
N PRO A 72 -5.94 -9.81 10.51
CA PRO A 72 -6.70 -9.59 11.74
C PRO A 72 -6.07 -8.55 12.68
N LEU A 73 -4.73 -8.50 12.75
CA LEU A 73 -4.00 -7.54 13.59
C LEU A 73 -4.14 -6.12 13.02
N VAL A 74 -3.99 -5.98 11.70
CA VAL A 74 -4.16 -4.71 11.00
C VAL A 74 -5.58 -4.19 11.11
N GLY A 75 -6.59 -5.06 10.94
CA GLY A 75 -8.00 -4.70 11.11
C GLY A 75 -8.28 -4.14 12.50
N ARG A 76 -7.86 -4.85 13.56
CA ARG A 76 -8.00 -4.37 14.95
C ARG A 76 -7.29 -3.04 15.20
N TRP A 77 -6.14 -2.81 14.56
CA TRP A 77 -5.43 -1.53 14.70
C TRP A 77 -6.20 -0.40 14.00
N ILE A 78 -6.72 -0.62 12.79
CA ILE A 78 -7.55 0.36 12.09
C ILE A 78 -8.80 0.71 12.91
N ASP A 79 -9.45 -0.28 13.51
CA ASP A 79 -10.65 -0.08 14.32
C ASP A 79 -10.39 0.77 15.58
N THR A 80 -9.18 0.69 16.15
CA THR A 80 -8.84 1.33 17.43
C THR A 80 -8.12 2.68 17.31
N ARG A 81 -7.23 2.84 16.32
CA ARG A 81 -6.43 4.08 16.12
C ARG A 81 -6.83 4.85 14.86
N GLY A 82 -7.75 4.31 14.08
CA GLY A 82 -8.29 4.94 12.90
C GLY A 82 -7.45 4.69 11.63
N PRO A 83 -8.08 4.90 10.45
CA PRO A 83 -7.50 4.51 9.15
C PRO A 83 -6.33 5.38 8.72
N ARG A 84 -6.24 6.63 9.18
CA ARG A 84 -5.25 7.61 8.69
C ARG A 84 -3.82 7.23 9.07
N GLU A 85 -3.59 6.82 10.32
CA GLU A 85 -2.27 6.40 10.77
C GLU A 85 -1.82 5.12 10.07
N ALA A 86 -2.75 4.16 9.87
CA ALA A 86 -2.47 2.91 9.19
C ALA A 86 -2.03 3.13 7.73
N ILE A 87 -2.69 4.05 7.00
CA ILE A 87 -2.32 4.39 5.63
C ILE A 87 -0.90 4.97 5.57
N LEU A 88 -0.56 5.92 6.46
CA LEU A 88 0.76 6.57 6.45
C LEU A 88 1.89 5.58 6.78
N ILE A 89 1.71 4.77 7.82
CA ILE A 89 2.69 3.75 8.21
C ILE A 89 2.83 2.70 7.11
N GLY A 90 1.71 2.22 6.56
CA GLY A 90 1.72 1.29 5.44
C GLY A 90 2.46 1.83 4.21
N ALA A 91 2.22 3.09 3.85
CA ALA A 91 2.87 3.74 2.72
C ALA A 91 4.39 3.85 2.89
N VAL A 92 4.84 4.36 4.04
CA VAL A 92 6.27 4.51 4.34
C VAL A 92 6.97 3.17 4.36
N THR A 93 6.41 2.18 5.06
CA THR A 93 7.08 0.89 5.16
C THR A 93 7.06 0.11 3.85
N THR A 94 6.00 0.23 3.05
CA THR A 94 5.95 -0.34 1.69
C THR A 94 7.05 0.28 0.82
N ALA A 95 7.21 1.60 0.83
CA ALA A 95 8.27 2.29 0.09
C ALA A 95 9.68 1.84 0.54
N LEU A 96 9.89 1.68 1.84
CA LEU A 96 11.14 1.16 2.40
C LEU A 96 11.41 -0.29 1.96
N SER A 97 10.40 -1.16 1.99
CA SER A 97 10.53 -2.53 1.49
C SER A 97 10.93 -2.57 0.01
N TYR A 98 10.42 -1.66 -0.81
CA TYR A 98 10.85 -1.53 -2.20
C TYR A 98 12.30 -1.09 -2.34
N GLY A 99 12.74 -0.13 -1.51
CA GLY A 99 14.14 0.24 -1.43
C GLY A 99 15.04 -0.94 -1.06
N LEU A 100 14.61 -1.80 -0.14
CA LEU A 100 15.32 -3.02 0.24
C LEU A 100 15.31 -4.07 -0.89
N LEU A 101 14.16 -4.26 -1.56
CA LEU A 101 14.04 -5.16 -2.70
C LEU A 101 15.02 -4.78 -3.83
N ALA A 102 15.26 -3.49 -4.05
CA ALA A 102 16.24 -3.00 -5.03
C ALA A 102 17.70 -3.36 -4.68
N THR A 103 17.98 -3.75 -3.44
CA THR A 103 19.31 -4.20 -2.97
C THR A 103 19.45 -5.72 -2.89
N THR A 104 18.46 -6.46 -3.37
CA THR A 104 18.44 -7.92 -3.33
C THR A 104 19.53 -8.50 -4.21
N SER A 105 20.37 -9.36 -3.66
CA SER A 105 21.34 -10.16 -4.43
C SER A 105 21.10 -11.66 -4.33
N GLU A 106 20.32 -12.09 -3.33
CA GLU A 106 20.13 -13.49 -2.97
C GLU A 106 18.65 -13.84 -2.85
N LEU A 107 18.30 -15.08 -3.19
CA LEU A 107 16.90 -15.51 -3.23
C LEU A 107 16.22 -15.46 -1.84
N TRP A 108 16.97 -15.67 -0.75
CA TRP A 108 16.39 -15.57 0.59
C TRP A 108 16.01 -14.12 0.97
N GLN A 109 16.77 -13.13 0.49
CA GLN A 109 16.48 -11.70 0.68
C GLN A 109 15.20 -11.34 -0.08
N TRP A 110 15.06 -11.86 -1.31
CA TRP A 110 13.85 -11.71 -2.12
C TRP A 110 12.60 -12.18 -1.36
N TYR A 111 12.65 -13.37 -0.75
CA TYR A 111 11.53 -13.89 0.06
C TYR A 111 11.29 -13.08 1.33
N LEU A 112 12.35 -12.71 2.06
CA LEU A 112 12.22 -11.98 3.32
C LEU A 112 11.61 -10.59 3.10
N TYR A 113 12.13 -9.83 2.14
CA TYR A 113 11.64 -8.50 1.83
C TYR A 113 10.21 -8.53 1.27
N SER A 114 9.87 -9.56 0.49
CA SER A 114 8.50 -9.78 0.02
C SER A 114 7.54 -10.13 1.16
N ALA A 115 7.96 -10.90 2.17
CA ALA A 115 7.17 -11.18 3.36
C ALA A 115 6.88 -9.90 4.17
N VAL A 116 7.94 -9.11 4.40
CA VAL A 116 7.84 -7.81 5.09
C VAL A 116 6.89 -6.89 4.31
N ASN A 117 7.08 -6.75 3.00
CA ASN A 117 6.21 -5.95 2.14
C ASN A 117 4.75 -6.41 2.24
N GLY A 118 4.51 -7.73 2.18
CA GLY A 118 3.19 -8.34 2.28
C GLY A 118 2.42 -7.94 3.53
N VAL A 119 3.07 -7.91 4.70
CA VAL A 119 2.48 -7.48 5.98
C VAL A 119 2.07 -6.02 5.94
N PHE A 120 2.97 -5.12 5.53
CA PHE A 120 2.72 -3.68 5.55
C PHE A 120 1.75 -3.22 4.46
N ARG A 121 1.76 -3.90 3.31
CA ARG A 121 0.83 -3.64 2.20
C ARG A 121 -0.63 -3.77 2.63
N GLN A 122 -0.95 -4.67 3.56
CA GLN A 122 -2.31 -4.87 4.06
C GLN A 122 -2.84 -3.66 4.83
N MET A 123 -1.96 -2.84 5.42
CA MET A 123 -2.34 -1.61 6.11
C MET A 123 -2.90 -0.55 5.15
N MET A 124 -2.55 -0.65 3.86
CA MET A 124 -3.06 0.24 2.80
C MET A 124 -4.28 -0.34 2.08
N PHE A 125 -4.66 -1.61 2.32
CA PHE A 125 -5.61 -2.31 1.47
C PHE A 125 -7.06 -2.25 1.97
N PHE A 126 -7.98 -1.91 1.05
CA PHE A 126 -9.46 -1.90 1.10
C PHE A 126 -10.18 -1.32 2.33
N ILE A 127 -9.90 -1.79 3.53
CA ILE A 127 -10.62 -1.46 4.77
C ILE A 127 -10.49 0.03 5.15
N PRO A 128 -9.29 0.66 5.14
CA PRO A 128 -9.17 2.05 5.55
C PRO A 128 -9.81 2.99 4.52
N PHE A 129 -9.76 2.65 3.24
CA PHE A 129 -10.35 3.42 2.15
C PHE A 129 -11.88 3.39 2.18
N GLN A 130 -12.48 2.20 2.36
CA GLN A 130 -13.93 2.08 2.50
C GLN A 130 -14.43 2.81 3.76
N ALA A 131 -13.73 2.67 4.89
CA ALA A 131 -14.08 3.35 6.14
C ALA A 131 -13.92 4.87 6.07
N LEU A 132 -13.00 5.38 5.23
CA LEU A 132 -12.80 6.82 5.03
C LEU A 132 -13.85 7.43 4.12
N ILE A 133 -14.36 6.68 3.14
CA ILE A 133 -15.42 7.11 2.22
C ILE A 133 -16.81 6.99 2.86
N SER A 134 -16.98 6.07 3.83
CA SER A 134 -18.25 5.87 4.52
C SER A 134 -18.53 6.86 5.67
N ARG A 135 -17.65 7.84 5.89
CA ARG A 135 -17.80 8.91 6.90
C ARG A 135 -17.95 10.27 6.22
#